data_AF-A0A5D2EIK9-F1
#
_entry.id   AF-A0A5D2EIK9-F1
#
_cell.length_a   1.000
_cell.length_b   1.000
_cell.length_c   1.000
_cell.angle_alpha   90.00
_cell.angle_beta   90.00
_cell.angle_gamma   90.00
#
_symmetry.space_group_name_H-M   'P 1'
#
loop_
_entity.id
_entity.type
_entity.pdbx_description
1 polymer ?
#
loop_
_entity_poly.entity_id
_entity_poly.type
_entity_poly.pdbx_seq_one_letter_code
_entity_poly.pdbx_strand_id
1 'polypeptide(L)'
;MEAKLFIASSSPASFSVNGTTELSRPSFPLTSQTREFPIFKLHCSARLSKTAIQSIHASTKSIGSTRIKPRVDKSENLTLEAVRYSLIRQEDSIIFSLLERAQYCYNKDTYDPDAFSMDGFHGSLVEYMLRESEKLHAKVGRYRSPDEHPFFPDELPEPLLPPLQYPQVLHPAADSININPKVWQMYFRNLIPRLVKAGDDGNCGSTAVCDTVCLQALSKRMHYGKFVAECKYQASPDAYRAAIREQEGIG
;
A
#
# COMPACT_ATOMS: atom_id res chain seq x y z
N MET A 1 -26.11 -55.77 -5.28
CA MET A 1 -25.29 -55.98 -6.49
C MET A 1 -24.28 -54.83 -6.47
N GLU A 2 -23.21 -54.87 -5.67
CA GLU A 2 -22.20 -55.94 -5.46
C GLU A 2 -21.46 -56.33 -6.74
N ALA A 3 -20.18 -55.92 -6.80
CA ALA A 3 -19.11 -56.42 -7.67
C ALA A 3 -17.77 -56.16 -6.94
N LYS A 4 -16.81 -57.10 -7.00
CA LYS A 4 -15.59 -57.11 -6.15
C LYS A 4 -14.27 -57.07 -6.95
N LEU A 5 -13.17 -56.84 -6.23
CA LEU A 5 -11.78 -56.70 -6.73
C LEU A 5 -11.15 -58.01 -7.27
N PHE A 6 -10.03 -57.84 -7.98
CA PHE A 6 -8.67 -58.47 -7.89
C PHE A 6 -8.08 -58.55 -9.33
N ILE A 7 -6.89 -58.00 -9.72
CA ILE A 7 -5.49 -58.05 -9.22
C ILE A 7 -4.84 -59.43 -9.48
N ALA A 8 -3.63 -59.59 -10.06
CA ALA A 8 -2.56 -58.66 -10.52
C ALA A 8 -2.36 -58.73 -12.06
N SER A 9 -1.23 -58.48 -12.78
CA SER A 9 0.22 -58.23 -12.53
C SER A 9 0.80 -57.43 -13.76
N SER A 10 2.09 -57.27 -14.13
CA SER A 10 3.42 -57.83 -13.77
C SER A 10 4.58 -56.87 -14.18
N SER A 11 5.86 -57.26 -13.98
CA SER A 11 7.07 -56.55 -14.46
C SER A 11 8.19 -57.52 -14.90
N PRO A 12 8.99 -57.16 -15.93
CA PRO A 12 10.46 -57.07 -15.82
C PRO A 12 11.04 -55.84 -16.60
N ALA A 13 12.30 -55.38 -16.49
CA ALA A 13 13.42 -55.59 -15.55
C ALA A 13 14.37 -54.35 -15.64
N SER A 14 15.71 -54.49 -15.55
CA SER A 14 16.68 -53.38 -15.53
C SER A 14 17.95 -53.60 -16.37
N PHE A 15 18.62 -52.50 -16.76
CA PHE A 15 20.03 -52.48 -17.20
C PHE A 15 20.75 -51.28 -16.58
N SER A 16 22.05 -51.42 -16.34
CA SER A 16 22.94 -50.37 -15.81
C SER A 16 24.22 -50.31 -16.64
N VAL A 17 24.74 -49.11 -16.90
CA VAL A 17 26.03 -48.86 -17.57
C VAL A 17 26.71 -47.69 -16.87
N ASN A 18 27.96 -47.89 -16.44
CA ASN A 18 28.79 -46.81 -15.90
C ASN A 18 29.34 -45.93 -17.03
N GLY A 19 29.24 -44.61 -16.88
CA GLY A 19 29.87 -43.65 -17.78
C GLY A 19 29.89 -42.26 -17.15
N THR A 20 31.09 -41.75 -16.84
CA THR A 20 31.27 -40.40 -16.27
C THR A 20 31.28 -39.35 -17.38
N THR A 21 30.27 -38.48 -17.40
CA THR A 21 30.24 -37.28 -18.24
C THR A 21 29.77 -36.07 -17.43
N GLU A 22 30.72 -35.18 -17.14
CA GLU A 22 30.46 -33.86 -16.56
C GLU A 22 29.48 -33.06 -17.43
N LEU A 23 28.29 -32.75 -16.91
CA LEU A 23 27.31 -31.88 -17.55
C LEU A 23 27.39 -30.46 -16.98
N SER A 24 28.33 -29.69 -17.52
CA SER A 24 28.62 -28.30 -17.16
C SER A 24 27.37 -27.42 -17.18
N ARG A 25 27.18 -26.61 -16.13
CA ARG A 25 26.15 -25.56 -16.10
C ARG A 25 26.40 -24.53 -17.23
N PRO A 26 25.36 -24.07 -17.96
CA PRO A 26 25.49 -22.96 -18.90
C PRO A 26 25.68 -21.63 -18.13
N SER A 27 26.91 -21.15 -18.07
CA SER A 27 27.26 -19.84 -17.51
C SER A 27 27.04 -18.73 -18.55
N PHE A 28 25.88 -18.08 -18.50
CA PHE A 28 25.63 -16.86 -19.29
C PHE A 28 26.35 -15.64 -18.68
N PRO A 29 27.30 -14.99 -19.38
CA PRO A 29 27.95 -13.79 -18.89
C PRO A 29 27.03 -12.57 -19.13
N LEU A 30 26.13 -12.30 -18.19
CA LEU A 30 25.36 -11.06 -18.19
C LEU A 30 26.30 -9.88 -17.88
N THR A 31 26.66 -9.11 -18.90
CA THR A 31 27.55 -7.96 -18.80
C THR A 31 26.85 -6.78 -18.11
N SER A 32 26.91 -6.77 -16.78
CA SER A 32 26.46 -5.64 -15.96
C SER A 32 27.24 -4.38 -16.31
N GLN A 33 26.63 -3.47 -17.07
CA GLN A 33 27.13 -2.10 -17.19
C GLN A 33 26.80 -1.34 -15.90
N THR A 34 27.74 -1.33 -14.97
CA THR A 34 27.70 -0.45 -13.79
C THR A 34 27.70 1.01 -14.24
N ARG A 35 26.51 1.62 -14.31
CA ARG A 35 26.40 3.08 -14.20
C ARG A 35 26.82 3.48 -12.79
N GLU A 36 27.98 4.10 -12.66
CA GLU A 36 28.38 4.69 -11.39
C GLU A 36 27.43 5.84 -11.02
N PHE A 37 26.74 5.69 -9.88
CA PHE A 37 26.11 6.82 -9.22
C PHE A 37 27.18 7.55 -8.40
N PRO A 38 27.26 8.90 -8.45
CA PRO A 38 28.29 9.65 -7.75
C PRO A 38 28.14 9.51 -6.23
N ILE A 39 29.06 8.77 -5.61
CA ILE A 39 29.11 8.59 -4.15
C ILE A 39 29.54 9.93 -3.51
N PHE A 40 28.58 10.65 -2.92
CA PHE A 40 28.84 11.83 -2.10
C PHE A 40 29.56 11.42 -0.79
N LYS A 41 30.89 11.31 -0.85
CA LYS A 41 31.74 11.11 0.34
C LYS A 41 31.77 12.37 1.20
N LEU A 42 30.88 12.45 2.18
CA LEU A 42 30.85 13.53 3.17
C LEU A 42 32.01 13.39 4.17
N HIS A 43 33.17 14.00 3.87
CA HIS A 43 34.35 14.00 4.75
C HIS A 43 34.20 15.02 5.90
N CYS A 44 33.36 14.73 6.89
CA CYS A 44 33.17 15.58 8.08
C CYS A 44 34.21 15.32 9.18
N SER A 45 35.42 15.87 9.00
CA SER A 45 36.43 15.98 10.08
C SER A 45 36.08 17.10 11.06
N ALA A 46 35.12 16.86 11.96
CA ALA A 46 34.62 17.86 12.91
C ALA A 46 35.64 18.20 14.01
N ARG A 47 36.47 19.23 13.79
CA ARG A 47 37.17 19.93 14.88
C ARG A 47 36.24 20.98 15.49
N LEU A 48 36.08 20.93 16.82
CA LEU A 48 35.23 21.84 17.54
C LEU A 48 35.95 23.18 17.80
N SER A 49 35.55 24.25 17.10
CA SER A 49 35.97 25.62 17.41
C SER A 49 34.75 26.51 17.66
N LYS A 50 34.80 27.30 18.74
CA LYS A 50 33.71 28.22 19.13
C LYS A 50 33.92 29.58 18.44
N THR A 51 33.02 29.94 17.53
CA THR A 51 32.88 31.31 17.04
C THR A 51 31.40 31.64 16.90
N ALA A 52 30.98 32.83 17.35
CA ALA A 52 29.58 33.19 17.48
C ALA A 52 28.92 33.46 16.11
N ILE A 53 27.75 32.87 15.87
CA ILE A 53 26.92 33.16 14.71
C ILE A 53 26.12 34.44 15.01
N GLN A 54 26.44 35.53 14.31
CA GLN A 54 25.62 36.74 14.31
C GLN A 54 24.36 36.51 13.47
N SER A 55 23.19 36.89 13.99
CA SER A 55 21.91 36.70 13.29
C SER A 55 21.75 37.71 12.15
N ILE A 56 21.82 37.22 10.91
CA ILE A 56 21.50 38.03 9.73
C ILE A 56 19.98 38.20 9.68
N HIS A 57 19.50 39.42 9.95
CA HIS A 57 18.08 39.75 9.90
C HIS A 57 17.56 39.66 8.46
N ALA A 58 16.81 38.61 8.14
CA ALA A 58 16.22 38.44 6.82
C ALA A 58 15.13 39.52 6.59
N SER A 59 15.44 40.52 5.76
CA SER A 59 14.47 41.55 5.37
C SER A 59 13.39 40.94 4.48
N THR A 60 12.19 40.78 5.03
CA THR A 60 10.99 40.34 4.31
C THR A 60 10.49 41.43 3.35
N LYS A 61 11.21 41.64 2.25
CA LYS A 61 10.67 42.38 1.11
C LYS A 61 9.43 41.65 0.61
N SER A 62 8.27 42.30 0.74
CA SER A 62 7.00 41.81 0.19
C SER A 62 7.12 41.73 -1.34
N ILE A 63 7.47 40.55 -1.85
CA ILE A 63 7.42 40.24 -3.28
C ILE A 63 5.94 40.14 -3.64
N GLY A 64 5.53 40.97 -4.61
CA GLY A 64 4.13 41.25 -4.89
C GLY A 64 3.30 40.03 -5.29
N SER A 65 1.97 40.23 -5.29
CA SER A 65 0.95 39.22 -5.56
C SER A 65 1.17 38.49 -6.90
N THR A 66 1.99 37.44 -6.84
CA THR A 66 2.11 36.45 -7.89
C THR A 66 0.80 35.71 -7.92
N ARG A 67 0.02 35.81 -9.01
CA ARG A 67 -1.17 34.98 -9.22
C ARG A 67 -0.76 33.51 -9.07
N ILE A 68 -1.05 32.91 -7.92
CA ILE A 68 -0.86 31.49 -7.68
C ILE A 68 -1.77 30.78 -8.67
N LYS A 69 -1.18 30.23 -9.74
CA LYS A 69 -1.93 29.43 -10.70
C LYS A 69 -2.52 28.24 -9.92
N PRO A 70 -3.82 27.93 -10.07
CA PRO A 70 -4.39 26.78 -9.38
C PRO A 70 -3.60 25.52 -9.76
N ARG A 71 -3.24 24.72 -8.75
CA ARG A 71 -2.63 23.41 -8.99
C ARG A 71 -3.78 22.51 -9.44
N VAL A 72 -3.71 21.99 -10.66
CA VAL A 72 -4.74 21.13 -11.26
C VAL A 72 -4.10 19.79 -11.61
N ASP A 73 -4.75 18.68 -11.29
CA ASP A 73 -4.31 17.37 -11.74
C ASP A 73 -4.45 17.26 -13.26
N LYS A 74 -3.45 16.66 -13.90
CA LYS A 74 -3.34 16.42 -15.34
C LYS A 74 -2.79 15.03 -15.64
N SER A 75 -2.92 14.13 -14.66
CA SER A 75 -2.38 12.78 -14.72
C SER A 75 -3.36 11.79 -15.38
N GLU A 76 -4.61 12.21 -15.59
CA GLU A 76 -5.72 11.43 -16.16
C GLU A 76 -6.03 10.09 -15.44
N ASN A 77 -5.45 9.83 -14.26
CA ASN A 77 -5.63 8.58 -13.51
C ASN A 77 -6.98 8.47 -12.78
N LEU A 78 -7.66 9.60 -12.56
CA LEU A 78 -8.90 9.71 -11.77
C LEU A 78 -10.12 10.01 -12.66
N THR A 79 -10.10 9.44 -13.86
CA THR A 79 -11.16 9.51 -14.89
C THR A 79 -11.89 8.16 -14.99
N LEU A 80 -13.09 8.13 -15.58
CA LEU A 80 -13.87 6.89 -15.73
C LEU A 80 -13.22 5.94 -16.75
N GLU A 81 -12.55 6.50 -17.74
CA GLU A 81 -11.78 5.83 -18.79
C GLU A 81 -10.57 5.08 -18.19
N ALA A 82 -9.90 5.67 -17.20
CA ALA A 82 -8.74 5.08 -16.54
C ALA A 82 -9.10 3.93 -15.58
N VAL A 83 -10.36 3.78 -15.17
CA VAL A 83 -10.79 2.84 -14.11
C VAL A 83 -10.31 1.41 -14.37
N ARG A 84 -10.42 0.90 -15.59
CA ARG A 84 -10.00 -0.48 -15.93
C ARG A 84 -8.51 -0.71 -15.67
N TYR A 85 -7.66 0.22 -16.09
CA TYR A 85 -6.20 0.11 -15.91
C TYR A 85 -5.79 0.37 -14.45
N SER A 86 -6.48 1.29 -13.77
CA SER A 86 -6.26 1.60 -12.36
C SER A 86 -6.58 0.39 -11.46
N LEU A 87 -7.69 -0.31 -11.72
CA LEU A 87 -8.08 -1.53 -10.98
C LEU A 87 -7.05 -2.65 -11.09
N ILE A 88 -6.49 -2.88 -12.29
CA ILE A 88 -5.44 -3.90 -12.52
C ILE A 88 -4.19 -3.55 -11.70
N ARG A 89 -3.69 -2.31 -11.82
CA ARG A 89 -2.51 -1.87 -11.06
C ARG A 89 -2.70 -1.95 -9.53
N GLN A 90 -3.91 -1.70 -9.05
CA GLN A 90 -4.24 -1.84 -7.63
C GLN A 90 -4.36 -3.30 -7.18
N GLU A 91 -4.75 -4.21 -8.08
CA GLU A 91 -4.76 -5.65 -7.86
C GLU A 91 -3.33 -6.21 -7.75
N ASP A 92 -2.45 -5.86 -8.71
CA ASP A 92 -1.01 -6.14 -8.63
C ASP A 92 -0.40 -5.64 -7.31
N SER A 93 -0.74 -4.40 -6.92
CA SER A 93 -0.22 -3.78 -5.68
C SER A 93 -0.64 -4.54 -4.42
N ILE A 94 -1.84 -5.13 -4.39
CA ILE A 94 -2.29 -5.99 -3.30
C ILE A 94 -1.58 -7.33 -3.33
N ILE A 95 -1.47 -7.97 -4.50
CA ILE A 95 -0.79 -9.26 -4.64
C ILE A 95 0.66 -9.16 -4.14
N PHE A 96 1.43 -8.17 -4.59
CA PHE A 96 2.81 -7.98 -4.14
C PHE A 96 2.90 -7.62 -2.66
N SER A 97 2.08 -6.69 -2.13
CA SER A 97 2.16 -6.33 -0.71
C SER A 97 1.79 -7.48 0.23
N LEU A 98 0.81 -8.31 -0.14
CA LEU A 98 0.48 -9.53 0.61
C LEU A 98 1.58 -10.60 0.51
N LEU A 99 2.26 -10.74 -0.64
CA LEU A 99 3.40 -11.64 -0.78
C LEU A 99 4.59 -11.21 0.09
N GLU A 100 4.90 -9.91 0.14
CA GLU A 100 5.94 -9.39 1.05
C GLU A 100 5.55 -9.61 2.52
N ARG A 101 4.29 -9.35 2.91
CA ARG A 101 3.81 -9.63 4.27
C ARG A 101 3.89 -11.12 4.64
N ALA A 102 3.69 -12.02 3.67
CA ALA A 102 3.76 -13.47 3.86
C ALA A 102 5.19 -14.03 4.00
N GLN A 103 6.23 -13.21 3.81
CA GLN A 103 7.61 -13.59 4.16
C GLN A 103 7.80 -13.74 5.68
N TYR A 104 7.01 -13.00 6.47
CA TYR A 104 7.08 -12.97 7.94
C TYR A 104 5.96 -13.80 8.60
N CYS A 105 6.23 -14.29 9.81
CA CYS A 105 5.28 -14.94 10.69
C CYS A 105 4.18 -13.98 11.19
N TYR A 106 3.28 -14.49 12.03
CA TYR A 106 2.23 -13.68 12.64
C TYR A 106 2.79 -12.55 13.50
N ASN A 107 3.89 -12.78 14.23
CA ASN A 107 4.64 -11.75 14.97
C ASN A 107 3.72 -10.94 15.91
N LYS A 108 3.08 -11.65 16.85
CA LYS A 108 1.94 -11.17 17.68
C LYS A 108 2.21 -9.81 18.35
N ASP A 109 3.44 -9.56 18.78
CA ASP A 109 3.87 -8.36 19.52
C ASP A 109 3.70 -7.08 18.66
N THR A 110 3.68 -7.22 17.33
CA THR A 110 3.36 -6.12 16.40
C THR A 110 1.96 -5.53 16.62
N TYR A 111 1.05 -6.34 17.19
CA TYR A 111 -0.37 -6.06 17.39
C TYR A 111 -0.75 -5.88 18.87
N ASP A 112 0.20 -6.04 19.78
CA ASP A 112 0.03 -5.89 21.22
C ASP A 112 0.35 -4.43 21.63
N PRO A 113 -0.60 -3.69 22.25
CA PRO A 113 -0.37 -2.32 22.71
C PRO A 113 0.71 -2.20 23.81
N ASP A 114 0.97 -3.27 24.57
CA ASP A 114 1.86 -3.24 25.73
C ASP A 114 3.26 -3.83 25.44
N ALA A 115 3.50 -4.37 24.26
CA ALA A 115 4.77 -5.03 23.91
C ALA A 115 5.95 -4.07 23.64
N PHE A 116 5.69 -2.83 23.21
CA PHE A 116 6.74 -1.88 22.83
C PHE A 116 6.50 -0.48 23.43
N SER A 117 7.35 -0.08 24.38
CA SER A 117 7.38 1.29 24.90
C SER A 117 7.83 2.27 23.81
N MET A 118 6.93 3.18 23.41
CA MET A 118 7.20 4.22 22.40
C MET A 118 6.96 5.60 23.03
N ASP A 119 7.98 6.46 23.02
CA ASP A 119 7.94 7.76 23.72
C ASP A 119 6.78 8.65 23.21
N GLY A 120 5.81 8.93 24.08
CA GLY A 120 4.64 9.76 23.78
C GLY A 120 3.53 9.05 22.97
N PHE A 121 3.59 7.73 22.80
CA PHE A 121 2.56 6.95 22.12
C PHE A 121 2.08 5.75 22.94
N HIS A 122 0.77 5.48 22.89
CA HIS A 122 0.13 4.30 23.49
C HIS A 122 -0.73 3.62 22.43
N GLY A 123 -0.42 2.35 22.14
CA GLY A 123 -1.03 1.59 21.05
C GLY A 123 -0.02 0.60 20.44
N SER A 124 -0.51 -0.28 19.58
CA SER A 124 0.33 -1.32 18.96
C SER A 124 1.35 -0.76 17.96
N LEU A 125 2.42 -1.51 17.67
CA LEU A 125 3.45 -1.09 16.72
C LEU A 125 2.88 -0.86 15.30
N VAL A 126 1.89 -1.64 14.86
CA VAL A 126 1.22 -1.42 13.57
C VAL A 126 0.38 -0.13 13.55
N GLU A 127 -0.24 0.23 14.67
CA GLU A 127 -0.94 1.51 14.79
C GLU A 127 0.02 2.68 14.73
N TYR A 128 1.13 2.63 15.48
CA TYR A 128 2.17 3.66 15.43
C TYR A 128 2.68 3.88 13.99
N MET A 129 3.08 2.79 13.32
CA MET A 129 3.64 2.83 11.98
C MET A 129 2.64 3.35 10.94
N LEU A 130 1.37 2.96 11.03
CA LEU A 130 0.34 3.50 10.13
C LEU A 130 0.06 4.98 10.44
N ARG A 131 -0.17 5.37 11.71
CA ARG A 131 -0.50 6.75 12.11
C ARG A 131 0.57 7.74 11.69
N GLU A 132 1.85 7.46 11.94
CA GLU A 132 2.94 8.35 11.53
C GLU A 132 3.14 8.38 10.01
N SER A 133 2.89 7.26 9.32
CA SER A 133 2.81 7.25 7.85
C SER A 133 1.66 8.12 7.33
N GLU A 134 0.47 8.07 7.94
CA GLU A 134 -0.67 8.90 7.55
C GLU A 134 -0.37 10.39 7.81
N LYS A 135 0.20 10.73 8.97
CA LYS A 135 0.62 12.12 9.31
C LYS A 135 1.69 12.65 8.35
N LEU A 136 2.61 11.80 7.89
CA LEU A 136 3.61 12.17 6.87
C LEU A 136 2.95 12.41 5.50
N HIS A 137 2.04 11.54 5.08
CA HIS A 137 1.34 11.67 3.81
C HIS A 137 0.31 12.82 3.78
N ALA A 138 -0.32 13.15 4.91
CA ALA A 138 -1.24 14.26 5.06
C ALA A 138 -0.55 15.62 4.83
N LYS A 139 0.69 15.79 5.31
CA LYS A 139 1.52 16.99 5.08
C LYS A 139 1.76 17.28 3.59
N VAL A 140 1.71 16.28 2.72
CA VAL A 140 1.81 16.45 1.25
C VAL A 140 0.46 16.37 0.51
N GLY A 141 -0.65 16.31 1.26
CA GLY A 141 -2.01 16.40 0.73
C GLY A 141 -2.62 15.08 0.24
N ARG A 142 -2.05 13.92 0.58
CA ARG A 142 -2.53 12.61 0.08
C ARG A 142 -4.04 12.40 0.27
N TYR A 143 -4.54 12.61 1.49
CA TYR A 143 -5.95 12.45 1.86
C TYR A 143 -6.85 13.64 1.47
N ARG A 144 -6.39 14.47 0.51
CA ARG A 144 -7.27 15.36 -0.28
C ARG A 144 -7.57 14.77 -1.67
N SER A 145 -7.00 13.61 -2.01
CA SER A 145 -7.28 12.85 -3.24
C SER A 145 -8.56 12.01 -3.05
N PRO A 146 -9.51 11.99 -4.01
CA PRO A 146 -10.81 11.31 -3.87
C PRO A 146 -10.73 9.77 -3.79
N ASP A 147 -9.55 9.19 -4.00
CA ASP A 147 -9.26 7.76 -3.95
C ASP A 147 -8.43 7.33 -2.71
N GLU A 148 -7.96 8.28 -1.89
CA GLU A 148 -7.09 8.02 -0.72
C GLU A 148 -7.83 8.25 0.60
N HIS A 149 -8.03 7.18 1.37
CA HIS A 149 -8.89 7.18 2.55
C HIS A 149 -8.07 6.81 3.81
N PRO A 150 -8.01 7.67 4.83
CA PRO A 150 -7.21 7.44 6.04
C PRO A 150 -7.88 6.48 7.01
N PHE A 151 -7.07 5.77 7.79
CA PHE A 151 -7.52 4.94 8.91
C PHE A 151 -7.71 5.76 10.19
N PHE A 152 -6.92 6.82 10.38
CA PHE A 152 -6.95 7.69 11.56
C PHE A 152 -7.18 9.17 11.18
N PRO A 153 -8.39 9.54 10.69
CA PRO A 153 -8.67 10.87 10.16
C PRO A 153 -8.49 12.01 11.17
N ASP A 154 -8.78 11.76 12.45
CA ASP A 154 -8.81 12.78 13.51
C ASP A 154 -7.41 13.26 13.94
N GLU A 155 -6.36 12.57 13.53
CA GLU A 155 -4.95 12.86 13.87
C GLU A 155 -4.15 13.46 12.72
N LEU A 156 -4.79 13.78 11.58
CA LEU A 156 -4.09 14.25 10.38
C LEU A 156 -3.77 15.76 10.45
N PRO A 157 -2.51 16.17 10.24
CA PRO A 157 -2.15 17.57 10.06
C PRO A 157 -2.63 18.11 8.70
N GLU A 158 -2.93 19.41 8.66
CA GLU A 158 -3.24 20.10 7.41
C GLU A 158 -2.06 20.05 6.40
N PRO A 159 -2.33 19.98 5.08
CA PRO A 159 -1.27 19.92 4.06
C PRO A 159 -0.41 21.19 4.04
N LEU A 160 0.91 20.99 3.92
CA LEU A 160 1.90 22.04 3.75
C LEU A 160 1.97 22.56 2.29
N LEU A 161 1.30 21.86 1.36
CA LEU A 161 1.25 22.19 -0.06
C LEU A 161 -0.07 22.87 -0.43
N PRO A 162 -0.07 23.85 -1.36
CA PRO A 162 -1.31 24.41 -1.89
C PRO A 162 -2.25 23.32 -2.47
N PRO A 163 -3.58 23.44 -2.28
CA PRO A 163 -4.54 22.43 -2.73
C PRO A 163 -4.41 22.05 -4.22
N LEU A 164 -4.62 20.77 -4.50
CA LEU A 164 -4.71 20.21 -5.85
C LEU A 164 -6.19 20.10 -6.24
N GLN A 165 -6.56 20.68 -7.38
CA GLN A 165 -7.87 20.52 -7.99
C GLN A 165 -7.89 19.21 -8.78
N TYR A 166 -8.68 18.25 -8.30
CA TYR A 166 -8.91 16.96 -8.94
C TYR A 166 -10.13 16.99 -9.88
N PRO A 167 -10.24 16.06 -10.84
CA PRO A 167 -11.45 15.90 -11.65
C PRO A 167 -12.70 15.66 -10.79
N GLN A 168 -13.76 16.45 -11.00
CA GLN A 168 -15.05 16.26 -10.33
C GLN A 168 -15.85 15.13 -11.00
N VAL A 169 -15.40 13.90 -10.78
CA VAL A 169 -15.95 12.69 -11.39
C VAL A 169 -16.97 11.99 -10.49
N LEU A 170 -16.75 11.98 -9.17
CA LEU A 170 -17.64 11.32 -8.21
C LEU A 170 -18.73 12.27 -7.70
N HIS A 171 -19.93 11.74 -7.47
CA HIS A 171 -20.97 12.45 -6.71
C HIS A 171 -20.49 12.83 -5.28
N PRO A 172 -20.81 14.04 -4.73
CA PRO A 172 -20.29 14.50 -3.43
C PRO A 172 -20.55 13.61 -2.21
N ALA A 173 -21.54 12.71 -2.28
CA ALA A 173 -21.73 11.67 -1.26
C ALA A 173 -20.53 10.70 -1.13
N ALA A 174 -19.59 10.70 -2.08
CA ALA A 174 -18.33 9.99 -1.99
C ALA A 174 -17.49 10.44 -0.76
N ASP A 175 -17.53 11.72 -0.39
CA ASP A 175 -16.62 12.29 0.62
C ASP A 175 -16.91 11.78 2.05
N SER A 176 -18.16 11.39 2.34
CA SER A 176 -18.56 10.83 3.63
C SER A 176 -18.40 9.30 3.73
N ILE A 177 -18.05 8.62 2.63
CA ILE A 177 -17.90 7.16 2.59
C ILE A 177 -16.45 6.77 2.88
N ASN A 178 -16.17 6.39 4.14
CA ASN A 178 -14.94 5.72 4.55
C ASN A 178 -15.28 4.41 5.28
N ILE A 179 -14.86 3.26 4.72
CA ILE A 179 -15.09 1.92 5.28
C ILE A 179 -13.85 1.31 5.93
N ASN A 180 -12.77 2.07 6.13
CA ASN A 180 -11.53 1.57 6.73
C ASN A 180 -11.67 0.81 8.06
N PRO A 181 -12.60 1.13 8.98
CA PRO A 181 -12.85 0.29 10.15
C PRO A 181 -13.25 -1.17 9.81
N LYS A 182 -13.92 -1.39 8.67
CA LYS A 182 -14.23 -2.72 8.13
C LYS A 182 -13.02 -3.34 7.44
N VAL A 183 -12.23 -2.56 6.70
CA VAL A 183 -10.98 -3.02 6.05
C VAL A 183 -9.98 -3.51 7.09
N TRP A 184 -9.77 -2.74 8.16
CA TRP A 184 -8.91 -3.07 9.30
C TRP A 184 -9.32 -4.39 9.97
N GLN A 185 -10.62 -4.53 10.30
CA GLN A 185 -11.14 -5.76 10.91
C GLN A 185 -11.00 -6.96 9.97
N MET A 186 -11.30 -6.81 8.68
CA MET A 186 -11.12 -7.85 7.67
C MET A 186 -9.65 -8.28 7.57
N TYR A 187 -8.73 -7.31 7.53
CA TYR A 187 -7.30 -7.58 7.40
C TYR A 187 -6.75 -8.40 8.58
N PHE A 188 -6.88 -7.89 9.81
CA PHE A 188 -6.27 -8.53 10.98
C PHE A 188 -7.03 -9.74 11.51
N ARG A 189 -8.37 -9.80 11.38
CA ARG A 189 -9.16 -10.93 11.90
C ARG A 189 -9.35 -12.06 10.88
N ASN A 190 -9.44 -11.73 9.58
CA ASN A 190 -9.82 -12.71 8.56
C ASN A 190 -8.68 -13.05 7.58
N LEU A 191 -7.87 -12.06 7.19
CA LEU A 191 -6.85 -12.22 6.13
C LEU A 191 -5.51 -12.70 6.71
N ILE A 192 -4.87 -11.91 7.59
CA ILE A 192 -3.55 -12.22 8.16
C ILE A 192 -3.49 -13.62 8.78
N PRO A 193 -4.43 -14.07 9.64
CA PRO A 193 -4.39 -15.40 10.26
C PRO A 193 -4.57 -16.58 9.29
N ARG A 194 -4.86 -16.32 8.01
CA ARG A 194 -4.97 -17.32 6.93
C ARG A 194 -3.84 -17.24 5.91
N LEU A 195 -3.15 -16.11 5.85
CA LEU A 195 -2.06 -15.83 4.90
C LEU A 195 -0.69 -16.23 5.47
N VAL A 196 -0.43 -15.91 6.74
CA VAL A 196 0.91 -16.01 7.33
C VAL A 196 1.03 -17.17 8.31
N LYS A 197 2.26 -17.64 8.54
CA LYS A 197 2.53 -18.72 9.50
C LYS A 197 2.31 -18.24 10.92
N ALA A 198 1.63 -19.03 11.74
CA ALA A 198 1.59 -18.80 13.18
C ALA A 198 2.99 -18.95 13.79
N GLY A 199 3.31 -18.08 14.74
CA GLY A 199 4.63 -18.02 15.38
C GLY A 199 5.17 -16.59 15.43
N ASP A 200 6.45 -16.51 15.78
CA ASP A 200 7.23 -15.27 15.87
C ASP A 200 8.61 -15.52 15.24
N ASP A 201 9.07 -14.59 14.42
CA ASP A 201 10.41 -14.57 13.81
C ASP A 201 11.23 -13.33 14.19
N GLY A 202 10.71 -12.48 15.09
CA GLY A 202 11.32 -11.25 15.57
C GLY A 202 11.15 -10.02 14.66
N ASN A 203 10.63 -10.16 13.43
CA ASN A 203 10.56 -9.06 12.46
C ASN A 203 9.31 -8.18 12.64
N CYS A 204 8.96 -7.81 13.87
CA CYS A 204 7.78 -6.98 14.18
C CYS A 204 7.81 -5.61 13.45
N GLY A 205 8.99 -5.00 13.32
CA GLY A 205 9.16 -3.75 12.56
C GLY A 205 8.84 -3.90 11.07
N SER A 206 9.42 -4.91 10.41
CA SER A 206 9.13 -5.22 8.99
C SER A 206 7.67 -5.61 8.79
N THR A 207 7.10 -6.33 9.76
CA THR A 207 5.69 -6.72 9.81
C THR A 207 4.77 -5.50 9.78
N ALA A 208 4.98 -4.54 10.68
CA ALA A 208 4.21 -3.30 10.73
C ALA A 208 4.34 -2.43 9.46
N VAL A 209 5.52 -2.43 8.81
CA VAL A 209 5.73 -1.77 7.50
C VAL A 209 4.91 -2.47 6.40
N CYS A 210 4.99 -3.79 6.29
CA CYS A 210 4.22 -4.55 5.30
C CYS A 210 2.71 -4.43 5.53
N ASP A 211 2.24 -4.50 6.77
CA ASP A 211 0.84 -4.31 7.13
C ASP A 211 0.35 -2.90 6.75
N THR A 212 1.16 -1.86 7.00
CA THR A 212 0.88 -0.47 6.60
C THR A 212 0.69 -0.34 5.08
N VAL A 213 1.55 -0.97 4.28
CA VAL A 213 1.46 -0.96 2.81
C VAL A 213 0.22 -1.73 2.34
N CYS A 214 -0.05 -2.91 2.91
CA CYS A 214 -1.23 -3.72 2.59
C CYS A 214 -2.53 -2.97 2.88
N LEU A 215 -2.66 -2.36 4.07
CA LEU A 215 -3.85 -1.61 4.47
C LEU A 215 -4.14 -0.43 3.54
N GLN A 216 -3.10 0.30 3.12
CA GLN A 216 -3.25 1.39 2.15
C GLN A 216 -3.67 0.88 0.76
N ALA A 217 -3.09 -0.22 0.27
CA ALA A 217 -3.46 -0.82 -1.02
C ALA A 217 -4.90 -1.37 -1.01
N LEU A 218 -5.30 -2.06 0.07
CA LEU A 218 -6.65 -2.57 0.27
C LEU A 218 -7.68 -1.44 0.41
N SER A 219 -7.39 -0.42 1.22
CA SER A 219 -8.21 0.79 1.35
C SER A 219 -8.49 1.40 -0.03
N LYS A 220 -7.44 1.68 -0.82
CA LYS A 220 -7.57 2.25 -2.17
C LYS A 220 -8.44 1.37 -3.07
N ARG A 221 -8.13 0.07 -3.18
CA ARG A 221 -8.85 -0.89 -4.06
C ARG A 221 -10.32 -1.09 -3.70
N MET A 222 -10.65 -1.06 -2.41
CA MET A 222 -12.03 -1.21 -1.94
C MET A 222 -12.83 0.09 -2.13
N HIS A 223 -12.25 1.25 -1.81
CA HIS A 223 -12.89 2.54 -2.05
C HIS A 223 -12.97 2.90 -3.55
N TYR A 224 -12.11 2.34 -4.41
CA TYR A 224 -12.23 2.49 -5.87
C TYR A 224 -13.55 1.94 -6.44
N GLY A 225 -14.30 1.16 -5.65
CA GLY A 225 -15.70 0.83 -5.92
C GLY A 225 -16.60 2.05 -6.16
N LYS A 226 -16.24 3.23 -5.64
CA LYS A 226 -16.92 4.52 -5.94
C LYS A 226 -16.88 4.84 -7.44
N PHE A 227 -15.68 4.82 -8.05
CA PHE A 227 -15.52 5.07 -9.49
C PHE A 227 -16.21 3.98 -10.33
N VAL A 228 -16.18 2.72 -9.88
CA VAL A 228 -16.88 1.62 -10.56
C VAL A 228 -18.40 1.78 -10.50
N ALA A 229 -18.94 2.27 -9.38
CA ALA A 229 -20.36 2.57 -9.23
C ALA A 229 -20.77 3.76 -10.12
N GLU A 230 -19.95 4.81 -10.19
CA GLU A 230 -20.15 5.96 -11.07
C GLU A 230 -20.16 5.54 -12.55
N CYS A 231 -19.16 4.77 -13.02
CA CYS A 231 -19.14 4.17 -14.37
C CYS A 231 -20.45 3.41 -14.68
N LYS A 232 -20.90 2.56 -13.74
CA LYS A 232 -22.10 1.74 -13.90
C LYS A 232 -23.37 2.59 -13.96
N TYR A 233 -23.48 3.58 -13.08
CA TYR A 233 -24.64 4.45 -13.01
C TYR A 233 -24.74 5.33 -14.26
N GLN A 234 -23.63 5.92 -14.74
CA GLN A 234 -23.64 6.71 -15.96
C GLN A 234 -23.96 5.88 -17.22
N ALA A 235 -23.51 4.61 -17.27
CA ALA A 235 -23.79 3.72 -18.39
C ALA A 235 -25.26 3.28 -18.48
N SER A 236 -25.94 3.07 -17.34
CA SER A 236 -27.35 2.64 -17.29
C SER A 236 -28.09 3.20 -16.06
N PRO A 237 -28.39 4.51 -15.98
CA PRO A 237 -28.90 5.13 -14.75
C PRO A 237 -30.21 4.49 -14.26
N ASP A 238 -31.12 4.22 -15.20
CA ASP A 238 -32.48 3.76 -14.93
C ASP A 238 -32.53 2.35 -14.32
N ALA A 239 -31.48 1.54 -14.51
CA ALA A 239 -31.33 0.23 -13.88
C ALA A 239 -31.12 0.31 -12.35
N TYR A 240 -30.72 1.47 -11.83
CA TYR A 240 -30.45 1.70 -10.40
C TYR A 240 -31.43 2.67 -9.74
N ARG A 241 -32.12 3.54 -10.51
CA ARG A 241 -32.97 4.62 -9.95
C ARG A 241 -34.09 4.13 -9.03
N ALA A 242 -34.66 2.94 -9.27
CA ALA A 242 -35.73 2.39 -8.43
C ALA A 242 -35.18 2.04 -7.03
N ALA A 243 -34.25 1.09 -6.95
CA ALA A 243 -33.62 0.67 -5.70
C ALA A 243 -32.97 1.83 -4.92
N ILE A 244 -32.35 2.80 -5.61
CA ILE A 244 -31.78 4.00 -4.96
C ILE A 244 -32.87 4.86 -4.28
N ARG A 245 -34.07 4.96 -4.86
CA ARG A 245 -35.20 5.71 -4.26
C ARG A 245 -35.88 4.93 -3.14
N GLU A 246 -35.98 3.62 -3.28
CA GLU A 246 -36.62 2.70 -2.33
C GLU A 246 -35.70 2.38 -1.13
N GLN A 247 -34.41 2.73 -1.22
CA GLN A 247 -33.34 2.37 -0.26
C GLN A 247 -33.13 0.85 -0.11
N GLU A 248 -33.60 0.08 -1.11
CA GLU A 248 -33.40 -1.36 -1.23
C GLU A 248 -31.90 -1.66 -1.39
N GLY A 249 -31.29 -2.20 -0.33
CA GLY A 249 -29.96 -2.75 -0.38
C GLY A 249 -29.95 -4.05 -1.19
N ILE A 250 -29.43 -4.00 -2.42
CA ILE A 250 -29.34 -5.17 -3.31
C ILE A 250 -28.56 -6.30 -2.60
N GLY A 251 -29.20 -7.46 -2.44
CA GLY A 251 -28.65 -8.67 -1.82
C GLY A 251 -27.74 -9.48 -2.74
#